data_AF-A0A421JFU0-F1
#
_entry.id   AF-A0A421JFU0-F1
#
_cell.length_a   1.000
_cell.length_b   1.000
_cell.length_c   1.000
_cell.angle_alpha   90.00
_cell.angle_beta   90.00
_cell.angle_gamma   90.00
#
_symmetry.space_group_name_H-M   'P 1'
#
loop_
_entity.id
_entity.type
_entity.pdbx_description
1 polymer ?
#
loop_
_entity_poly.entity_id
_entity_poly.type
_entity_poly.pdbx_seq_one_letter_code
_entity_poly.pdbx_strand_id
1 'polypeptide(L)'
;MSVVPESFKAQINQGVPGNVKARPDPLPAGKKITPNKKNPCELDISYDEAITKTPVAGRTGDAAAGFEQVESALASGDYSTAIRTLWYLRLSTFYNEDSANLYAYLAFAFAKLGFSEHVGFALKKMRESSMDQTVLKPEVMTALKKIGN
;
A
#
# COMPACT_ATOMS: atom_id res chain seq x y z
N MET A 1 17.82 -8.30 -7.95
CA MET A 1 17.25 -9.40 -7.15
C MET A 1 16.32 -8.79 -6.12
N SER A 2 15.01 -8.99 -6.23
CA SER A 2 14.02 -8.43 -5.29
C SER A 2 13.90 -9.39 -4.11
N VAL A 3 14.70 -9.17 -3.07
CA VAL A 3 14.61 -9.93 -1.83
C VAL A 3 13.77 -9.10 -0.87
N VAL A 4 12.50 -9.50 -0.72
CA VAL A 4 11.71 -9.18 0.47
C VAL A 4 12.62 -9.40 1.68
N PRO A 5 12.83 -8.40 2.56
CA PRO A 5 13.87 -8.49 3.58
C PRO A 5 13.64 -9.74 4.45
N GLU A 6 14.70 -10.50 4.74
CA GLU A 6 14.57 -11.82 5.37
C GLU A 6 13.90 -11.77 6.74
N SER A 7 14.03 -10.64 7.46
CA SER A 7 13.32 -10.37 8.72
C SER A 7 11.79 -10.50 8.60
N PHE A 8 11.22 -10.11 7.46
CA PHE A 8 9.78 -10.17 7.20
C PHE A 8 9.28 -11.60 6.92
N LYS A 9 10.10 -12.47 6.32
CA LYS A 9 9.74 -13.89 6.13
C LYS A 9 9.73 -14.64 7.47
N ALA A 10 10.58 -14.24 8.41
CA ALA A 10 10.73 -14.91 9.70
C ALA A 10 9.58 -14.60 10.68
N GLN A 11 9.07 -13.37 10.71
CA GLN A 11 8.01 -12.98 11.65
C GLN A 11 6.64 -13.64 11.37
N ILE A 12 6.34 -13.99 10.11
CA ILE A 12 5.12 -14.74 9.74
C ILE A 12 5.11 -16.15 10.37
N ASN A 13 6.28 -16.69 10.73
CA ASN A 13 6.44 -18.05 11.24
C ASN A 13 6.54 -18.15 12.77
N GLN A 14 6.63 -17.05 13.52
CA GLN A 14 6.89 -17.11 14.97
C GLN A 14 5.65 -17.09 15.89
N GLY A 15 4.43 -17.15 15.34
CA GLY A 15 3.20 -16.97 16.14
C GLY A 15 2.25 -18.16 16.27
N VAL A 16 2.44 -19.29 15.59
CA VAL A 16 1.41 -20.36 15.57
C VAL A 16 2.04 -21.75 15.67
N PRO A 17 1.88 -22.47 16.80
CA PRO A 17 2.25 -23.87 16.89
C PRO A 17 1.23 -24.69 16.07
N GLY A 18 1.71 -25.25 14.96
CA GLY A 18 0.98 -26.23 14.16
C GLY A 18 0.35 -25.68 12.87
N ASN A 19 0.81 -26.19 11.74
CA ASN A 19 0.07 -26.25 10.47
C ASN A 19 -0.23 -24.95 9.69
N VAL A 20 0.66 -23.95 9.70
CA VAL A 20 0.58 -22.88 8.69
C VAL A 20 1.25 -23.37 7.39
N LYS A 21 0.46 -23.96 6.49
CA LYS A 21 0.81 -23.93 5.05
C LYS A 21 1.10 -22.47 4.74
N ALA A 22 2.33 -22.16 4.29
CA ALA A 22 2.75 -20.81 3.91
C ALA A 22 1.59 -20.11 3.22
N ARG A 23 1.06 -19.03 3.81
CA ARG A 23 0.01 -18.25 3.16
C ARG A 23 0.55 -17.92 1.78
N PRO A 24 -0.14 -18.32 0.68
CA PRO A 24 0.34 -18.03 -0.65
C PRO A 24 0.62 -16.53 -0.73
N ASP A 25 1.81 -16.18 -1.20
CA ASP A 25 2.11 -14.80 -1.59
C ASP A 25 0.90 -14.29 -2.37
N PRO A 26 0.23 -13.20 -1.95
CA PRO A 26 -0.97 -12.71 -2.62
C PRO A 26 -0.73 -12.48 -4.12
N LEU A 27 0.53 -12.36 -4.56
CA LEU A 27 0.93 -12.40 -5.96
C LEU A 27 2.22 -13.21 -6.15
N PRO A 28 2.30 -14.18 -7.07
CA PRO A 28 3.55 -14.89 -7.36
C PRO A 28 4.69 -13.91 -7.65
N ALA A 29 5.86 -14.12 -7.04
CA ALA A 29 7.06 -13.35 -7.32
C ALA A 29 7.28 -13.23 -8.84
N GLY A 30 7.53 -12.00 -9.34
CA GLY A 30 7.70 -11.72 -10.76
C GLY A 30 6.45 -11.33 -11.57
N LYS A 31 5.21 -11.54 -11.07
CA LYS A 31 4.00 -11.10 -11.79
C LYS A 31 3.64 -9.63 -11.53
N LYS A 32 3.96 -8.73 -12.48
CA LYS A 32 3.50 -7.33 -12.42
C LYS A 32 1.97 -7.28 -12.43
N ILE A 33 1.40 -6.43 -11.58
CA ILE A 33 -0.01 -6.06 -11.64
C ILE A 33 -0.15 -5.17 -12.88
N THR A 34 -0.81 -5.68 -13.92
CA THR A 34 -0.99 -4.94 -15.15
C THR A 34 -2.08 -3.88 -14.98
N PRO A 35 -1.91 -2.67 -15.56
CA PRO A 35 -2.97 -1.67 -15.57
C PRO A 35 -4.28 -2.21 -16.17
N ASN A 36 -5.39 -1.80 -15.59
CA ASN A 36 -6.71 -2.12 -16.09
C ASN A 36 -7.01 -1.32 -17.37
N LYS A 37 -6.88 -1.97 -18.52
CA LYS A 37 -7.12 -1.36 -19.83
C LYS A 37 -8.59 -1.04 -20.13
N LYS A 38 -9.53 -1.55 -19.33
CA LYS A 38 -10.97 -1.41 -19.62
C LYS A 38 -11.58 -0.11 -19.11
N ASN A 39 -11.07 0.43 -18.01
CA ASN A 39 -11.51 1.71 -17.42
C ASN A 39 -10.30 2.39 -16.76
N PRO A 40 -9.42 3.04 -17.53
CA PRO A 40 -8.33 3.81 -16.96
C PRO A 40 -8.89 5.03 -16.22
N CYS A 41 -9.14 4.89 -14.93
CA CYS A 41 -9.31 6.03 -14.03
C CYS A 41 -7.91 6.58 -13.72
N GLU A 42 -7.29 7.25 -14.70
CA GLU A 42 -5.93 7.75 -14.53
C GLU A 42 -5.93 8.97 -13.61
N LEU A 43 -5.32 8.81 -12.45
CA LEU A 43 -4.93 9.92 -11.60
C LEU A 43 -3.66 10.55 -12.21
N ASP A 44 -3.82 11.67 -12.91
CA ASP A 44 -2.71 12.39 -13.55
C ASP A 44 -1.97 13.31 -12.56
N ILE A 45 -1.51 12.74 -11.45
CA ILE A 45 -0.70 13.44 -10.44
C ILE A 45 0.48 12.54 -10.08
N SER A 46 1.72 12.99 -10.26
CA SER A 46 2.90 12.20 -9.88
C SER A 46 2.94 11.94 -8.37
N TYR A 47 3.66 10.92 -7.93
CA TYR A 47 3.77 10.65 -6.49
C TYR A 47 4.40 11.82 -5.73
N ASP A 48 5.45 12.43 -6.29
CA ASP A 48 6.14 13.57 -5.69
C ASP A 48 5.24 14.81 -5.52
N GLU A 49 4.31 15.00 -6.45
CA GLU A 49 3.29 16.05 -6.35
C GLU A 49 2.16 15.68 -5.38
N ALA A 50 1.89 14.39 -5.23
CA ALA A 50 0.78 13.89 -4.44
C ALA A 50 1.05 13.87 -2.93
N ILE A 51 2.31 13.72 -2.52
CA ILE A 51 2.69 13.58 -1.11
C ILE A 51 2.69 14.91 -0.34
N THR A 52 2.36 14.85 0.94
CA THR A 52 2.45 16.01 1.86
C THR A 52 3.86 16.31 2.35
N LYS A 53 4.82 15.39 2.10
CA LYS A 53 6.19 15.39 2.69
C LYS A 53 6.21 15.46 4.22
N THR A 54 5.07 15.24 4.87
CA THR A 54 4.98 15.26 6.32
C THR A 54 5.55 13.95 6.85
N PRO A 55 6.56 13.99 7.74
CA PRO A 55 7.12 12.78 8.31
C PRO A 55 6.04 12.08 9.16
N VAL A 56 5.83 10.79 8.92
CA VAL A 56 4.93 9.98 9.73
C VAL A 56 5.68 9.50 10.97
N ALA A 57 5.37 10.10 12.11
CA ALA A 57 5.96 9.73 13.38
C ALA A 57 5.43 8.36 13.86
N GLY A 58 6.26 7.63 14.63
CA GLY A 58 5.85 6.38 15.29
C GLY A 58 6.17 5.10 14.52
N ARG A 59 6.63 5.18 13.27
CA ARG A 59 7.13 4.00 12.53
C ARG A 59 8.44 3.52 13.18
N THR A 60 8.53 2.24 13.56
CA THR A 60 9.74 1.66 14.13
C THR A 60 10.19 0.42 13.36
N GLY A 61 11.50 0.20 13.31
CA GLY A 61 12.12 -1.01 12.77
C GLY A 61 11.68 -1.36 11.34
N ASP A 62 11.23 -2.59 11.15
CA ASP A 62 10.81 -3.16 9.87
C ASP A 62 9.69 -2.33 9.20
N ALA A 63 8.73 -1.79 9.96
CA ALA A 63 7.63 -1.02 9.39
C ALA A 63 8.12 0.26 8.69
N ALA A 64 9.08 0.96 9.28
CA ALA A 64 9.69 2.15 8.68
C ALA A 64 10.37 1.82 7.34
N ALA A 65 11.17 0.74 7.31
CA ALA A 65 11.85 0.29 6.09
C ALA A 65 10.87 -0.16 5.00
N GLY A 66 9.78 -0.83 5.38
CA GLY A 66 8.75 -1.23 4.44
C GLY A 66 8.03 -0.03 3.82
N PHE A 67 7.70 1.00 4.62
CA PHE A 67 7.11 2.23 4.07
C PHE A 67 8.09 2.97 3.17
N GLU A 68 9.37 3.10 3.53
CA GLU A 68 10.39 3.70 2.66
C GLU A 68 10.48 2.99 1.29
N GLN A 69 10.38 1.66 1.28
CA GLN A 69 10.32 0.87 0.06
C GLN A 69 9.05 1.15 -0.76
N VAL A 70 7.90 1.35 -0.09
CA VAL A 70 6.65 1.75 -0.77
C VAL A 70 6.82 3.12 -1.42
N GLU A 71 7.32 4.11 -0.69
CA GLU A 71 7.51 5.47 -1.20
C GLU A 71 8.46 5.48 -2.40
N SER A 72 9.56 4.71 -2.33
CA SER A 72 10.50 4.51 -3.44
C SER A 72 9.86 3.84 -4.67
N ALA A 73 9.01 2.82 -4.44
CA ALA A 73 8.29 2.14 -5.51
C ALA A 73 7.24 3.05 -6.17
N LEU A 74 6.55 3.88 -5.38
CA LEU A 74 5.59 4.85 -5.90
C LEU A 74 6.26 5.97 -6.71
N ALA A 75 7.39 6.49 -6.25
CA ALA A 75 8.18 7.49 -6.96
C ALA A 75 8.73 6.97 -8.30
N SER A 76 9.14 5.70 -8.35
CA SER A 76 9.64 5.06 -9.58
C SER A 76 8.55 4.53 -10.51
N GLY A 77 7.27 4.66 -10.14
CA GLY A 77 6.14 4.14 -10.91
C GLY A 77 5.96 2.62 -10.86
N ASP A 78 6.68 1.92 -9.97
CA ASP A 78 6.47 0.50 -9.71
C ASP A 78 5.32 0.28 -8.72
N TYR A 79 4.11 0.61 -9.16
CA TYR A 79 2.89 0.46 -8.37
C TYR A 79 2.61 -1.00 -7.97
N SER A 80 3.12 -1.97 -8.73
CA SER A 80 3.00 -3.40 -8.39
C SER A 80 3.79 -3.75 -7.14
N THR A 81 5.04 -3.29 -7.07
CA THR A 81 5.89 -3.48 -5.89
C THR A 81 5.31 -2.72 -4.70
N ALA A 82 4.85 -1.47 -4.89
CA ALA A 82 4.20 -0.70 -3.84
C ALA A 82 3.00 -1.44 -3.22
N ILE A 83 2.08 -1.96 -4.05
CA ILE A 83 0.89 -2.71 -3.58
C ILE A 83 1.30 -3.96 -2.81
N ARG A 84 2.30 -4.71 -3.29
CA ARG A 84 2.79 -5.91 -2.62
C ARG A 84 3.36 -5.58 -1.24
N THR A 85 4.26 -4.61 -1.17
CA THR A 85 4.88 -4.20 0.09
C THR A 85 3.82 -3.69 1.08
N LEU A 86 2.82 -2.94 0.62
CA LEU A 86 1.69 -2.50 1.45
C LEU A 86 0.85 -3.67 1.98
N TRP A 87 0.59 -4.70 1.18
CA TRP A 87 -0.09 -5.91 1.65
C TRP A 87 0.75 -6.70 2.65
N TYR A 88 2.05 -6.78 2.44
CA TYR A 88 2.97 -7.41 3.39
C TYR A 88 3.03 -6.66 4.71
N LEU A 89 3.14 -5.33 4.67
CA LEU A 89 3.04 -4.48 5.86
C LEU A 89 1.72 -4.76 6.58
N ARG A 90 0.59 -4.77 5.86
CA ARG A 90 -0.72 -5.04 6.45
C ARG A 90 -0.80 -6.40 7.18
N LEU A 91 -0.14 -7.42 6.65
CA LEU A 91 -0.12 -8.77 7.21
C LEU A 91 0.89 -8.96 8.35
N SER A 92 1.98 -8.20 8.35
CA SER A 92 3.08 -8.31 9.33
C SER A 92 2.89 -7.39 10.53
N THR A 93 2.35 -6.20 10.33
CA THR A 93 2.01 -5.30 11.43
C THR A 93 0.62 -5.67 11.97
N PHE A 94 0.57 -6.21 13.19
CA PHE A 94 -0.66 -6.28 14.01
C PHE A 94 -1.27 -4.89 14.31
N TYR A 95 -0.61 -3.81 13.88
CA TYR A 95 -0.92 -2.45 14.25
C TYR A 95 -1.95 -1.81 13.33
N ASN A 96 -2.98 -1.25 13.97
CA ASN A 96 -3.87 -0.25 13.40
C ASN A 96 -3.18 1.12 13.23
N GLU A 97 -2.03 1.34 13.86
CA GLU A 97 -1.41 2.67 14.09
C GLU A 97 -1.07 3.47 12.82
N ASP A 98 -0.92 2.83 11.67
CA ASP A 98 -0.67 3.52 10.39
C ASP A 98 -1.63 3.06 9.28
N SER A 99 -2.77 2.47 9.68
CA SER A 99 -3.70 1.83 8.75
C SER A 99 -4.33 2.83 7.77
N ALA A 100 -4.60 4.07 8.19
CA ALA A 100 -5.11 5.10 7.30
C ALA A 100 -4.12 5.44 6.17
N ASN A 101 -2.83 5.64 6.49
CA ASN A 101 -1.80 5.94 5.50
C ASN A 101 -1.51 4.75 4.59
N LEU A 102 -1.50 3.53 5.13
CA LEU A 102 -1.39 2.31 4.34
C LEU A 102 -2.49 2.24 3.27
N TYR A 103 -3.74 2.48 3.66
CA TYR A 103 -4.86 2.48 2.72
C TYR A 103 -4.84 3.68 1.77
N ALA A 104 -4.31 4.83 2.19
CA ALA A 104 -4.11 5.98 1.32
C ALA A 104 -3.09 5.66 0.19
N TYR A 105 -1.94 5.07 0.51
CA TYR A 105 -0.98 4.63 -0.50
C TYR A 105 -1.54 3.53 -1.41
N LEU A 106 -2.31 2.59 -0.87
CA LEU A 106 -2.98 1.57 -1.69
C LEU A 106 -3.97 2.22 -2.66
N ALA A 107 -4.80 3.16 -2.20
CA ALA A 107 -5.74 3.87 -3.05
C ALA A 107 -5.02 4.62 -4.19
N PHE A 108 -3.90 5.29 -3.88
CA PHE A 108 -3.08 5.95 -4.89
C PHE A 108 -2.50 4.98 -5.92
N ALA A 109 -1.90 3.87 -5.48
CA ALA A 109 -1.32 2.87 -6.37
C ALA A 109 -2.39 2.20 -7.27
N PHE A 110 -3.57 1.89 -6.71
CA PHE A 110 -4.68 1.33 -7.49
C PHE A 110 -5.24 2.32 -8.50
N ALA A 111 -5.33 3.61 -8.15
CA ALA A 111 -5.76 4.65 -9.09
C ALA A 111 -4.77 4.76 -10.27
N LYS A 112 -3.48 4.73 -10.00
CA LYS A 112 -2.43 4.72 -11.04
C LYS A 112 -2.48 3.51 -11.98
N LEU A 113 -3.08 2.41 -11.53
CA LEU A 113 -3.29 1.20 -12.33
C LEU A 113 -4.71 1.11 -12.93
N GLY A 114 -5.60 2.08 -12.70
CA GLY A 114 -6.97 2.08 -13.23
C GLY A 114 -7.92 1.10 -12.54
N PHE A 115 -7.66 0.73 -11.28
CA PHE A 115 -8.54 -0.17 -10.52
C PHE A 115 -9.50 0.59 -9.60
N SER A 116 -10.49 1.28 -10.17
CA SER A 116 -11.46 2.12 -9.43
C SER A 116 -12.16 1.40 -8.26
N GLU A 117 -12.59 0.15 -8.45
CA GLU A 117 -13.21 -0.65 -7.38
C GLU A 117 -12.27 -0.85 -6.17
N HIS A 118 -10.97 -1.02 -6.43
CA HIS A 118 -9.96 -1.21 -5.40
C HIS A 118 -9.61 0.11 -4.71
N VAL A 119 -9.71 1.24 -5.44
CA VAL A 119 -9.66 2.58 -4.85
C VAL A 119 -10.83 2.77 -3.86
N GLY A 120 -12.05 2.45 -4.27
CA GLY A 120 -13.24 2.51 -3.42
C GLY A 120 -13.11 1.63 -2.17
N PHE A 121 -12.62 0.40 -2.33
CA PHE A 121 -12.34 -0.49 -1.20
C PHE A 121 -11.30 0.09 -0.23
N ALA A 122 -10.18 0.61 -0.74
CA ALA A 122 -9.12 1.20 0.08
C ALA A 122 -9.63 2.44 0.84
N LEU A 123 -10.40 3.32 0.19
CA LEU A 123 -11.01 4.48 0.83
C LEU A 123 -12.03 4.10 1.91
N LYS A 124 -12.81 3.04 1.70
CA LYS A 124 -13.73 2.51 2.71
C LYS A 124 -12.95 2.01 3.93
N LYS A 125 -11.89 1.22 3.70
CA LYS A 125 -11.04 0.69 4.78
C LYS A 125 -10.31 1.79 5.56
N MET A 126 -9.87 2.84 4.87
CA MET A 126 -9.30 4.02 5.50
C MET A 126 -10.32 4.70 6.45
N ARG A 127 -11.59 4.86 6.04
CA ARG A 127 -12.62 5.41 6.94
C ARG A 127 -12.90 4.51 8.14
N GLU A 128 -12.90 3.21 7.96
CA GLU A 128 -13.08 2.22 9.03
C GLU A 128 -11.96 2.25 10.08
N SER A 129 -10.76 2.73 9.72
CA SER A 129 -9.64 2.82 10.65
C SER A 129 -9.82 3.85 11.77
N SER A 130 -10.75 4.81 11.62
CA SER A 130 -10.91 5.95 12.53
C SER A 130 -9.63 6.80 12.72
N MET A 131 -8.66 6.67 11.83
CA MET A 131 -7.41 7.44 11.82
C MET A 131 -7.36 8.36 10.61
N ASP A 132 -6.71 9.50 10.77
CA ASP A 132 -6.48 10.44 9.67
C ASP A 132 -5.27 10.01 8.84
N GLN A 133 -5.39 10.12 7.51
CA GLN A 133 -4.24 9.97 6.63
C GLN A 133 -3.49 11.31 6.54
N THR A 134 -2.17 11.25 6.61
CA THR A 134 -1.27 12.42 6.57
C THR A 134 -0.34 12.41 5.37
N VAL A 135 -0.31 11.32 4.60
CA VAL A 135 0.71 11.08 3.55
C VAL A 135 0.37 11.68 2.19
N LEU A 136 -0.92 11.82 1.85
CA LEU A 136 -1.39 12.42 0.60
C LEU A 136 -2.05 13.78 0.83
N LYS A 137 -1.84 14.70 -0.12
CA LYS A 137 -2.47 16.04 -0.09
C LYS A 137 -4.00 15.94 -0.15
N PRO A 138 -4.73 16.88 0.47
CA PRO A 138 -6.20 16.90 0.43
C PRO A 138 -6.81 16.89 -0.98
N GLU A 139 -6.13 17.55 -1.93
CA GLU A 139 -6.52 17.59 -3.34
C GLU A 139 -6.48 16.20 -3.98
N VAL A 140 -5.43 15.42 -3.70
CA VAL A 140 -5.28 14.03 -4.15
C VAL A 140 -6.35 13.16 -3.53
N MET A 141 -6.62 13.32 -2.24
CA MET A 141 -7.70 12.58 -1.57
C MET A 141 -9.07 12.87 -2.17
N THR A 142 -9.29 14.10 -2.64
CA THR A 142 -10.51 14.49 -3.34
C THR A 142 -10.60 13.82 -4.72
N ALA A 143 -9.49 13.78 -5.46
CA ALA A 143 -9.42 13.07 -6.74
C ALA A 143 -9.66 11.56 -6.57
N LEU A 144 -9.03 10.93 -5.57
CA LEU A 144 -9.23 9.50 -5.27
C LEU A 144 -10.69 9.18 -4.92
N LYS A 145 -11.36 10.05 -4.15
CA LYS A 145 -12.80 9.89 -3.85
C LYS A 145 -13.68 9.95 -5.09
N LYS A 146 -13.32 10.74 -6.11
CA LYS A 146 -14.05 10.76 -7.40
C LYS A 146 -13.84 9.47 -8.20
N ILE A 147 -12.67 8.85 -8.06
CA ILE A 147 -12.33 7.59 -8.76
C ILE A 147 -12.99 6.37 -8.09
N GLY A 148 -13.07 6.37 -6.76
CA GLY A 148 -13.60 5.25 -5.98
C GLY A 148 -15.12 5.29 -5.72
N ASN A 149 -15.81 6.33 -6.19
CA ASN A 149 -17.27 6.46 -6.18
C ASN A 149 -17.84 5.98 -7.52
#